data_AF-A0A2V3VD68-F1
#
_entry.id   AF-A0A2V3VD68-F1
#
_cell.length_a   1.000
_cell.length_b   1.000
_cell.length_c   1.000
_cell.angle_alpha   90.00
_cell.angle_beta   90.00
_cell.angle_gamma   90.00
#
_symmetry.space_group_name_H-M   'P 1'
#
loop_
_entity.id
_entity.type
_entity.pdbx_description
1 polymer ?
#
loop_
_entity_poly.entity_id
_entity_poly.type
_entity_poly.pdbx_seq_one_letter_code
_entity_poly.pdbx_strand_id
1 'polypeptide(L)'
;MKTKASAKSVLAYLELDEGVEYAVYPALGGRRRQAGTGHPEEKVRMDAYNLLITKYGYPAEYIDIEYPVVIREDETPRYADIVVCSDTTKKRPLIVVEAKKPNRSDGEKQGQRYATILRAVWVWWTNGADNSTFEIVNRYPEDASPISDIPPYGGAPKYKVTSLVPFKDDKQITTAFRRCHNLIRNLSHLKPDQAFHEFLKVLLVKLQDESKTSDFEFQILTHGASKEPESPNVTAQRLRQIYKLAAEEDSEIADVFRQEDDIALTNDCLAQIVGELQKHSFQQTPVDQKGRAFETFISGDMRQEFKEFMTPRPVVSAIVEMANPDRQTLILDPCCGSGAFLINSLLHVAGEIGGGKFTPRQISKYIFDFAHDKLWGFDASKQMASVARIAMIMNDDGRAHV
;
A
#
# COMPACT_ATOMS: atom_id res chain seq x y z
N MET A 1 47.81 1.17 27.04
CA MET A 1 46.47 1.51 26.53
C MET A 1 46.06 0.50 25.47
N LYS A 2 45.17 -0.44 25.81
CA LYS A 2 44.59 -1.36 24.82
C LYS A 2 43.51 -0.58 24.05
N THR A 3 43.71 -0.45 22.75
CA THR A 3 42.73 0.11 21.80
C THR A 3 41.47 -0.77 21.81
N LYS A 4 40.32 -0.15 22.09
CA LYS A 4 39.00 -0.77 21.93
C LYS A 4 38.84 -1.15 20.46
N ALA A 5 38.69 -2.44 20.17
CA ALA A 5 38.23 -2.92 18.89
C ALA A 5 36.86 -2.29 18.60
N SER A 6 36.77 -1.47 17.55
CA SER A 6 35.51 -1.02 16.98
C SER A 6 34.70 -2.25 16.59
N ALA A 7 33.52 -2.42 17.19
CA ALA A 7 32.59 -3.48 16.79
C ALA A 7 32.23 -3.24 15.32
N LYS A 8 32.63 -4.16 14.42
CA LYS A 8 32.25 -4.10 13.00
C LYS A 8 30.72 -4.11 12.92
N SER A 9 30.14 -3.07 12.32
CA SER A 9 28.69 -3.01 12.04
C SER A 9 28.28 -4.24 11.25
N VAL A 10 27.20 -4.92 11.66
CA VAL A 10 26.63 -6.08 10.95
C VAL A 10 25.69 -5.68 9.82
N LEU A 11 25.23 -4.42 9.82
CA LEU A 11 24.29 -3.91 8.83
C LEU A 11 25.01 -3.64 7.51
N ALA A 12 24.30 -3.91 6.41
CA ALA A 12 24.76 -3.58 5.08
C ALA A 12 24.66 -2.07 4.82
N TYR A 13 25.57 -1.52 4.02
CA TYR A 13 25.63 -0.10 3.69
C TYR A 13 26.09 0.14 2.26
N LEU A 14 25.84 1.35 1.74
CA LEU A 14 26.33 1.78 0.44
C LEU A 14 27.73 2.40 0.58
N GLU A 15 28.63 1.97 -0.30
CA GLU A 15 30.00 2.47 -0.44
C GLU A 15 30.19 2.98 -1.87
N LEU A 16 30.80 4.15 -2.03
CA LEU A 16 31.21 4.67 -3.33
C LEU A 16 32.69 4.39 -3.54
N ASP A 17 33.02 3.70 -4.63
CA ASP A 17 34.38 3.33 -4.99
C ASP A 17 34.59 3.61 -6.48
N GLU A 18 35.56 4.47 -6.79
CA GLU A 18 35.86 4.94 -8.16
C GLU A 18 34.63 5.43 -8.96
N GLY A 19 33.64 6.01 -8.29
CA GLY A 19 32.42 6.52 -8.91
C GLY A 19 31.33 5.45 -9.16
N VAL A 20 31.56 4.21 -8.75
CA VAL A 20 30.59 3.13 -8.75
C VAL A 20 30.07 2.91 -7.33
N GLU A 21 28.74 2.79 -7.19
CA GLU A 21 28.10 2.51 -5.90
C GLU A 21 28.06 1.00 -5.65
N TYR A 22 28.36 0.57 -4.43
CA TYR A 22 28.34 -0.82 -3.99
C TYR A 22 27.55 -1.00 -2.70
N ALA A 23 26.69 -2.01 -2.65
CA ALA A 23 26.16 -2.53 -1.39
C ALA A 23 27.21 -3.47 -0.76
N VAL A 24 27.61 -3.17 0.47
CA VAL A 24 28.59 -3.93 1.25
C VAL A 24 27.88 -4.67 2.38
N TYR A 25 28.14 -5.97 2.53
CA TYR A 25 27.54 -6.84 3.55
C TYR A 25 28.60 -7.32 4.55
N PRO A 26 28.86 -6.58 5.65
CA PRO A 26 29.99 -6.86 6.54
C PRO A 26 29.92 -8.23 7.22
N ALA A 27 28.72 -8.63 7.67
CA ALA A 27 28.48 -9.92 8.31
C ALA A 27 28.65 -11.13 7.36
N LEU A 28 28.73 -10.88 6.05
CA LEU A 28 28.96 -11.92 5.04
C LEU A 28 30.41 -11.93 4.53
N GLY A 29 31.36 -11.51 5.37
CA GLY A 29 32.77 -11.40 4.99
C GLY A 29 33.09 -10.16 4.17
N GLY A 30 32.23 -9.13 4.21
CA GLY A 30 32.40 -7.91 3.43
C GLY A 30 32.13 -8.08 1.94
N ARG A 31 31.24 -9.01 1.56
CA ARG A 31 30.80 -9.16 0.16
C ARG A 31 30.32 -7.81 -0.38
N ARG A 32 30.77 -7.46 -1.58
CA ARG A 32 30.43 -6.22 -2.30
C ARG A 32 29.60 -6.57 -3.53
N ARG A 33 28.55 -5.80 -3.78
CA ARG A 33 27.66 -5.95 -4.93
C ARG A 33 27.41 -4.58 -5.56
N GLN A 34 27.47 -4.48 -6.88
CA GLN A 34 27.23 -3.21 -7.54
C GLN A 34 25.77 -2.78 -7.32
N ALA A 35 25.59 -1.51 -6.96
CA ALA A 35 24.32 -0.87 -6.67
C ALA A 35 24.17 0.42 -7.51
N GLY A 36 23.12 1.18 -7.25
CA GLY A 36 22.88 2.46 -7.93
C GLY A 36 22.38 2.32 -9.37
N THR A 37 22.79 3.23 -10.24
CA THR A 37 22.30 3.32 -11.63
C THR A 37 22.66 2.05 -12.42
N GLY A 38 21.63 1.31 -12.87
CA GLY A 38 21.77 0.01 -13.54
C GLY A 38 21.49 -1.19 -12.64
N HIS A 39 21.65 -1.05 -11.32
CA HIS A 39 21.39 -2.08 -10.31
C HIS A 39 20.45 -1.62 -9.18
N PRO A 40 19.27 -1.05 -9.50
CA PRO A 40 18.37 -0.49 -8.50
C PRO A 40 17.75 -1.54 -7.55
N GLU A 41 17.77 -2.81 -7.95
CA GLU A 41 17.32 -3.96 -7.15
C GLU A 41 18.25 -4.25 -5.96
N GLU A 42 19.56 -4.00 -6.10
CA GLU A 42 20.52 -4.30 -5.04
C GLU A 42 20.28 -3.43 -3.80
N LYS A 43 19.82 -2.19 -3.99
CA LYS A 43 19.41 -1.32 -2.87
C LYS A 43 18.21 -1.88 -2.12
N VAL A 44 17.22 -2.40 -2.84
CA VAL A 44 16.04 -3.05 -2.24
C VAL A 44 16.45 -4.29 -1.46
N ARG A 45 17.36 -5.10 -2.01
CA ARG A 45 17.92 -6.28 -1.33
C ARG A 45 18.69 -5.90 -0.07
N MET A 46 19.53 -4.87 -0.13
CA MET A 46 20.26 -4.33 1.03
C MET A 46 19.30 -3.87 2.14
N ASP A 47 18.26 -3.12 1.78
CA ASP A 47 17.27 -2.65 2.74
C ASP A 47 16.48 -3.82 3.37
N ALA A 48 16.13 -4.84 2.58
CA ALA A 48 15.49 -6.06 3.08
C ALA A 48 16.39 -6.84 4.05
N TYR A 49 17.68 -6.99 3.73
CA TYR A 49 18.68 -7.59 4.61
C TYR A 49 18.76 -6.86 5.96
N ASN A 50 18.80 -5.53 5.93
CA ASN A 50 18.86 -4.73 7.15
C ASN A 50 17.58 -4.84 7.98
N LEU A 51 16.41 -4.91 7.34
CA LEU A 51 15.13 -5.13 8.03
C LEU A 51 15.08 -6.49 8.73
N LEU A 52 15.60 -7.57 8.13
CA LEU A 52 15.68 -8.89 8.76
C LEU A 52 16.43 -8.83 10.10
N ILE A 53 17.50 -8.05 10.18
CA ILE A 53 18.29 -7.88 11.41
C ILE A 53 17.61 -6.94 12.38
N THR A 54 17.19 -5.76 11.91
CA THR A 54 16.76 -4.65 12.79
C THR A 54 15.31 -4.74 13.23
N LYS A 55 14.40 -5.07 12.31
CA LYS A 55 12.95 -5.18 12.58
C LYS A 55 12.59 -6.59 13.06
N TYR A 56 13.10 -7.61 12.38
CA TYR A 56 12.72 -9.01 12.65
C TYR A 56 13.67 -9.73 13.61
N GLY A 57 14.83 -9.14 13.93
CA GLY A 57 15.73 -9.64 14.98
C GLY A 57 16.53 -10.89 14.60
N TYR A 58 16.64 -11.23 13.32
CA TYR A 58 17.43 -12.39 12.88
C TYR A 58 18.93 -12.13 13.04
N PRO A 59 19.70 -13.08 13.62
CA PRO A 59 21.15 -13.00 13.65
C PRO A 59 21.72 -12.93 12.22
N ALA A 60 22.61 -11.97 11.96
CA ALA A 60 23.19 -11.75 10.64
C ALA A 60 23.94 -12.99 10.10
N GLU A 61 24.47 -13.81 10.99
CA GLU A 61 25.14 -15.10 10.70
C GLU A 61 24.19 -16.18 10.15
N TYR A 62 22.87 -16.04 10.34
CA TYR A 62 21.87 -16.97 9.82
C TYR A 62 21.38 -16.56 8.43
N ILE A 63 21.78 -15.38 7.96
CA ILE A 63 21.33 -14.81 6.69
C ILE A 63 22.43 -15.06 5.64
N ASP A 64 22.04 -15.34 4.40
CA ASP A 64 22.92 -15.32 3.24
C ASP A 64 22.27 -14.58 2.08
N ILE A 65 23.09 -14.10 1.15
CA ILE A 65 22.65 -13.47 -0.11
C ILE A 65 23.13 -14.30 -1.29
N GLU A 66 22.39 -14.23 -2.41
CA GLU A 66 22.67 -15.03 -3.62
C GLU A 66 22.80 -16.51 -3.25
N TYR A 67 21.80 -17.03 -2.55
CA TYR A 67 21.80 -18.41 -2.05
C TYR A 67 21.45 -19.37 -3.21
N PRO A 68 22.26 -20.40 -3.47
CA PRO A 68 22.06 -21.29 -4.61
C PRO A 68 20.79 -22.12 -4.50
N VAL A 69 19.99 -22.11 -5.56
CA VAL A 69 18.79 -22.91 -5.77
C VAL A 69 19.07 -23.87 -6.92
N VAL A 70 19.32 -25.13 -6.57
CA VAL A 70 19.60 -26.21 -7.52
C VAL A 70 18.30 -26.96 -7.80
N ILE A 71 17.81 -26.89 -9.04
CA ILE A 71 16.56 -27.58 -9.45
C ILE A 71 16.88 -29.02 -9.88
N ARG A 72 18.00 -29.20 -10.59
CA ARG A 72 18.55 -30.48 -11.04
C ARG A 72 20.05 -30.47 -10.88
N GLU A 73 20.65 -31.64 -10.62
CA GLU A 73 22.09 -31.75 -10.35
C GLU A 73 22.98 -31.31 -11.51
N ASP A 74 22.47 -31.36 -12.74
CA ASP A 74 23.16 -31.03 -14.00
C ASP A 74 22.90 -29.60 -14.49
N GLU A 75 22.00 -28.85 -13.86
CA GLU A 75 21.67 -27.48 -14.24
C GLU A 75 22.50 -26.45 -13.46
N THR A 76 22.87 -25.35 -14.13
CA THR A 76 23.49 -24.20 -13.46
C THR A 76 22.56 -23.67 -12.37
N PRO A 77 23.04 -23.49 -11.13
CA PRO A 77 22.21 -23.00 -10.03
C PRO A 77 21.58 -21.65 -10.38
N ARG A 78 20.31 -21.49 -10.00
CA ARG A 78 19.71 -20.16 -9.85
C ARG A 78 20.03 -19.63 -8.45
N TYR A 79 19.78 -18.37 -8.19
CA TYR A 79 20.11 -17.76 -6.91
C TYR A 79 18.89 -17.04 -6.34
N ALA A 80 18.55 -17.36 -5.10
CA ALA A 80 17.60 -16.58 -4.31
C ALA A 80 18.31 -15.36 -3.72
N ASP A 81 17.65 -14.20 -3.73
CA ASP A 81 18.29 -12.94 -3.34
C ASP A 81 18.79 -12.96 -1.91
N ILE A 82 17.94 -13.38 -0.96
CA ILE A 82 18.30 -13.56 0.45
C ILE A 82 17.65 -14.83 0.97
N VAL A 83 18.38 -15.58 1.77
CA VAL A 83 17.85 -16.71 2.52
C VAL A 83 18.19 -16.55 3.99
N VAL A 84 17.18 -16.71 4.85
CA VAL A 84 17.35 -16.81 6.30
C VAL A 84 17.28 -18.29 6.68
N CYS A 85 18.27 -18.79 7.40
CA CYS A 85 18.35 -20.17 7.87
C CYS A 85 18.03 -20.29 9.37
N SER A 86 17.81 -21.53 9.84
CA SER A 86 17.55 -21.79 11.26
C SER A 86 18.77 -21.62 12.17
N ASP A 87 19.97 -21.68 11.58
CA ASP A 87 21.24 -21.68 12.31
C ASP A 87 22.41 -21.31 11.37
N THR A 88 23.60 -21.19 11.96
CA THR A 88 24.84 -20.84 11.28
C THR A 88 25.33 -21.90 10.29
N THR A 89 24.77 -23.11 10.29
CA THR A 89 25.15 -24.15 9.30
C THR A 89 24.58 -23.86 7.92
N LYS A 90 23.55 -23.00 7.84
CA LYS A 90 22.88 -22.59 6.60
C LYS A 90 22.26 -23.74 5.78
N LYS A 91 22.01 -24.89 6.40
CA LYS A 91 21.44 -26.08 5.72
C LYS A 91 19.92 -26.14 5.74
N ARG A 92 19.29 -25.33 6.57
CA ARG A 92 17.83 -25.34 6.79
C ARG A 92 17.28 -23.93 6.54
N PRO A 93 16.96 -23.61 5.29
CA PRO A 93 16.26 -22.38 4.94
C PRO A 93 14.91 -22.28 5.68
N LEU A 94 14.61 -21.08 6.17
CA LEU A 94 13.35 -20.72 6.82
C LEU A 94 12.59 -19.70 5.99
N ILE A 95 13.26 -18.64 5.55
CA ILE A 95 12.67 -17.55 4.76
C ILE A 95 13.46 -17.41 3.47
N VAL A 96 12.75 -17.32 2.34
CA VAL A 96 13.28 -16.81 1.08
C VAL A 96 12.80 -15.39 0.89
N VAL A 97 13.72 -14.46 0.65
CA VAL A 97 13.37 -13.11 0.19
C VAL A 97 13.67 -13.00 -1.30
N GLU A 98 12.68 -12.53 -2.06
CA GLU A 98 12.81 -12.19 -3.47
C GLU A 98 12.69 -10.67 -3.60
N ALA A 99 13.81 -10.00 -3.90
CA ALA A 99 13.88 -8.57 -4.09
C ALA A 99 13.74 -8.24 -5.59
N LYS A 100 12.99 -7.20 -5.91
CA LYS A 100 12.89 -6.67 -7.28
C LYS A 100 13.28 -5.21 -7.32
N LYS A 101 13.72 -4.76 -8.49
CA LYS A 101 13.87 -3.32 -8.76
C LYS A 101 12.55 -2.57 -8.45
N PRO A 102 12.63 -1.30 -8.03
CA PRO A 102 11.45 -0.47 -7.76
C PRO A 102 10.45 -0.48 -8.91
N ASN A 103 9.15 -0.41 -8.58
CA ASN A 103 8.00 -0.43 -9.48
C ASN A 103 7.73 -1.75 -10.24
N ARG A 104 8.53 -2.81 -10.03
CA ARG A 104 8.18 -4.16 -10.50
C ARG A 104 7.12 -4.78 -9.59
N SER A 105 6.22 -5.57 -10.17
CA SER A 105 5.12 -6.25 -9.47
C SER A 105 5.06 -7.76 -9.74
N ASP A 106 6.02 -8.31 -10.47
CA ASP A 106 6.17 -9.75 -10.72
C ASP A 106 7.29 -10.36 -9.87
N GLY A 107 7.33 -11.69 -9.80
CA GLY A 107 8.36 -12.44 -9.09
C GLY A 107 7.88 -13.14 -7.81
N GLU A 108 6.65 -12.90 -7.34
CA GLU A 108 6.11 -13.61 -6.18
C GLU A 108 6.14 -15.14 -6.38
N LYS A 109 5.69 -15.60 -7.54
CA LYS A 109 5.73 -17.03 -7.91
C LYS A 109 7.16 -17.57 -8.02
N GLN A 110 8.13 -16.73 -8.37
CA GLN A 110 9.55 -17.11 -8.37
C GLN A 110 10.04 -17.35 -6.93
N GLY A 111 9.76 -16.42 -6.01
CA GLY A 111 10.06 -16.57 -4.59
C GLY A 111 9.38 -17.80 -3.97
N GLN A 112 8.10 -18.04 -4.28
CA GLN A 112 7.34 -19.23 -3.85
C GLN A 112 8.00 -20.52 -4.37
N ARG A 113 8.40 -20.56 -5.64
CA ARG A 113 9.10 -21.71 -6.21
C ARG A 113 10.45 -21.95 -5.54
N TYR A 114 11.24 -20.90 -5.34
CA TYR A 114 12.53 -21.00 -4.65
C TYR A 114 12.37 -21.52 -3.23
N ALA A 115 11.39 -21.02 -2.49
CA ALA A 115 11.09 -21.52 -1.15
C ALA A 115 10.66 -22.99 -1.15
N THR A 116 9.85 -23.42 -2.11
CA THR A 116 9.48 -24.83 -2.26
C THR A 116 10.70 -25.72 -2.49
N ILE A 117 11.57 -25.36 -3.44
CA ILE A 117 12.80 -26.11 -3.76
C ILE A 117 13.73 -26.18 -2.55
N LEU A 118 13.96 -25.03 -1.90
CA LEU A 118 14.83 -24.91 -0.73
C LEU A 118 14.21 -25.47 0.56
N ARG A 119 12.95 -25.90 0.50
CA ARG A 119 12.13 -26.32 1.64
C ARG A 119 12.01 -25.26 2.74
N ALA A 120 12.14 -23.99 2.38
CA ALA A 120 11.81 -22.88 3.27
C ALA A 120 10.32 -22.90 3.63
N VAL A 121 9.98 -22.22 4.73
CA VAL A 121 8.62 -22.16 5.26
C VAL A 121 7.91 -20.89 4.80
N TRP A 122 8.65 -19.77 4.72
CA TRP A 122 8.07 -18.47 4.39
C TRP A 122 8.77 -17.81 3.21
N VAL A 123 8.02 -16.92 2.56
CA VAL A 123 8.48 -16.10 1.45
C VAL A 123 8.20 -14.65 1.75
N TRP A 124 9.15 -13.78 1.45
CA TRP A 124 8.97 -12.34 1.42
C TRP A 124 9.37 -11.81 0.05
N TRP A 125 8.40 -11.35 -0.72
CA TRP A 125 8.66 -10.61 -1.95
C TRP A 125 8.62 -9.11 -1.67
N THR A 126 9.56 -8.35 -2.22
CA THR A 126 9.60 -6.88 -2.06
C THR A 126 10.21 -6.17 -3.27
N ASN A 127 9.68 -5.00 -3.61
CA ASN A 127 10.31 -4.06 -4.54
C ASN A 127 10.79 -2.77 -3.85
N GLY A 128 10.81 -2.78 -2.51
CA GLY A 128 11.15 -1.64 -1.65
C GLY A 128 9.97 -0.75 -1.28
N ALA A 129 8.94 -0.64 -2.13
CA ALA A 129 7.70 0.09 -1.84
C ALA A 129 6.59 -0.85 -1.36
N ASP A 130 6.52 -2.03 -1.94
CA ASP A 130 5.47 -3.03 -1.76
C ASP A 130 6.05 -4.32 -1.22
N ASN A 131 5.24 -5.06 -0.46
CA ASN A 131 5.66 -6.26 0.24
C ASN A 131 4.54 -7.30 0.28
N SER A 132 4.84 -8.48 -0.25
CA SER A 132 3.98 -9.65 -0.18
C SER A 132 4.68 -10.75 0.60
N THR A 133 3.94 -11.40 1.49
CA THR A 133 4.49 -12.40 2.41
C THR A 133 3.63 -13.63 2.37
N PHE A 134 4.25 -14.81 2.31
CA PHE A 134 3.55 -16.09 2.16
C PHE A 134 4.13 -17.16 3.08
N GLU A 135 3.31 -18.12 3.47
CA GLU A 135 3.70 -19.41 4.03
C GLU A 135 3.52 -20.49 2.97
N ILE A 136 4.52 -21.36 2.79
CA ILE A 136 4.42 -22.52 1.90
C ILE A 136 3.60 -23.60 2.60
N VAL A 137 2.37 -23.80 2.12
CA VAL A 137 1.40 -24.75 2.70
C VAL A 137 1.62 -26.14 2.10
N ASN A 138 1.84 -26.21 0.79
CA ASN A 138 2.12 -27.45 0.10
C ASN A 138 3.26 -27.27 -0.90
N ARG A 139 4.05 -28.34 -1.07
CA ARG A 139 5.15 -28.37 -2.04
C ARG A 139 4.73 -29.05 -3.34
N TYR A 140 3.75 -29.96 -3.29
CA TYR A 140 3.23 -30.67 -4.45
C TYR A 140 1.71 -30.93 -4.31
N PRO A 141 0.86 -30.24 -5.10
CA PRO A 141 1.18 -29.09 -5.94
C PRO A 141 1.77 -27.93 -5.12
N GLU A 142 2.55 -27.06 -5.76
CA GLU A 142 3.08 -25.85 -5.12
C GLU A 142 1.91 -24.97 -4.67
N ASP A 143 1.79 -24.77 -3.36
CA ASP A 143 0.72 -23.97 -2.78
C ASP A 143 1.25 -23.12 -1.63
N ALA A 144 0.81 -21.86 -1.60
CA ALA A 144 1.28 -20.88 -0.65
C ALA A 144 0.11 -20.00 -0.18
N SER A 145 0.00 -19.85 1.13
CA SER A 145 -0.98 -18.96 1.75
C SER A 145 -0.37 -17.58 1.98
N PRO A 146 -1.07 -16.48 1.64
CA PRO A 146 -0.67 -15.16 2.11
C PRO A 146 -0.67 -15.10 3.63
N ILE A 147 0.33 -14.41 4.18
CA ILE A 147 0.42 -14.03 5.59
C ILE A 147 0.61 -12.51 5.68
N SER A 148 0.24 -11.91 6.80
CA SER A 148 0.35 -10.45 7.00
C SER A 148 1.80 -9.98 7.02
N ASP A 149 2.67 -10.73 7.70
CA ASP A 149 4.10 -10.45 7.80
C ASP A 149 4.88 -11.75 8.11
N ILE A 150 6.16 -11.80 7.76
CA ILE A 150 7.06 -12.89 8.16
C ILE A 150 7.25 -12.92 9.69
N PRO A 151 7.52 -14.09 10.28
CA PRO A 151 7.77 -14.18 11.72
C PRO A 151 9.02 -13.39 12.13
N PRO A 152 9.05 -12.77 13.31
CA PRO A 152 10.30 -12.34 13.93
C PRO A 152 11.08 -13.57 14.41
N TYR A 153 12.37 -13.41 14.68
CA TYR A 153 13.21 -14.47 15.21
C TYR A 153 12.65 -15.05 16.51
N GLY A 154 12.44 -16.37 16.54
CA GLY A 154 11.81 -17.08 17.66
C GLY A 154 10.29 -16.89 17.81
N GLY A 155 9.65 -16.15 16.90
CA GLY A 155 8.21 -15.88 16.90
C GLY A 155 7.41 -16.75 15.93
N ALA A 156 6.10 -16.48 15.89
CA ALA A 156 5.16 -17.11 14.96
C ALA A 156 4.72 -16.13 13.86
N PRO A 157 4.38 -16.62 12.67
CA PRO A 157 3.83 -15.80 11.59
C PRO A 157 2.52 -15.11 11.99
N LYS A 158 2.31 -13.90 11.45
CA LYS A 158 1.07 -13.14 11.62
C LYS A 158 0.19 -13.34 10.39
N TYR A 159 -1.07 -13.70 10.62
CA TYR A 159 -2.01 -14.02 9.55
C TYR A 159 -3.09 -12.96 9.40
N LYS A 160 -3.53 -12.38 10.53
CA LYS A 160 -4.42 -11.22 10.56
C LYS A 160 -3.62 -9.93 10.59
N VAL A 161 -4.00 -8.97 9.75
CA VAL A 161 -3.60 -7.57 9.88
C VAL A 161 -4.29 -7.01 11.12
N THR A 162 -3.52 -6.81 12.20
CA THR A 162 -4.02 -6.25 13.47
C THR A 162 -3.72 -4.76 13.62
N SER A 163 -2.78 -4.25 12.83
CA SER A 163 -2.38 -2.85 12.81
C SER A 163 -2.10 -2.45 11.36
N LEU A 164 -2.65 -1.31 10.95
CA LEU A 164 -2.38 -0.74 9.65
C LEU A 164 -1.15 0.17 9.70
N VAL A 165 -0.52 0.37 8.55
CA VAL A 165 0.60 1.30 8.39
C VAL A 165 0.19 2.45 7.47
N PRO A 166 0.55 3.71 7.77
CA PRO A 166 0.30 4.79 6.83
C PRO A 166 1.05 4.56 5.52
N PHE A 167 0.54 5.12 4.43
CA PHE A 167 1.31 5.23 3.20
C PHE A 167 2.53 6.12 3.44
N LYS A 168 3.63 5.80 2.75
CA LYS A 168 4.90 6.51 2.87
C LYS A 168 4.82 7.92 2.27
N ASP A 169 4.22 8.00 1.09
CA ASP A 169 4.11 9.21 0.30
C ASP A 169 2.92 9.11 -0.68
N ASP A 170 2.62 10.24 -1.33
CA ASP A 170 1.56 10.34 -2.34
C ASP A 170 1.81 9.42 -3.54
N LYS A 171 3.06 9.15 -3.90
CA LYS A 171 3.40 8.24 -5.02
C LYS A 171 3.02 6.80 -4.72
N GLN A 172 3.22 6.33 -3.48
CA GLN A 172 2.78 4.99 -3.08
C GLN A 172 1.26 4.85 -3.20
N ILE A 173 0.50 5.85 -2.75
CA ILE A 173 -0.96 5.88 -2.87
C ILE A 173 -1.39 5.86 -4.34
N THR A 174 -0.82 6.73 -5.18
CA THR A 174 -1.14 6.76 -6.62
C THR A 174 -0.79 5.42 -7.30
N THR A 175 0.29 4.75 -6.86
CA THR A 175 0.70 3.45 -7.39
C THR A 175 -0.29 2.36 -7.00
N ALA A 176 -0.74 2.33 -5.74
CA ALA A 176 -1.78 1.42 -5.28
C ALA A 176 -3.10 1.64 -6.07
N PHE A 177 -3.53 2.90 -6.25
CA PHE A 177 -4.72 3.22 -7.06
C PHE A 177 -4.60 2.73 -8.51
N ARG A 178 -3.45 2.94 -9.15
CA ARG A 178 -3.21 2.40 -10.51
C ARG A 178 -3.25 0.89 -10.56
N ARG A 179 -2.71 0.18 -9.56
CA ARG A 179 -2.79 -1.28 -9.51
C ARG A 179 -4.21 -1.77 -9.37
N CYS A 180 -4.97 -1.21 -8.43
CA CYS A 180 -6.38 -1.55 -8.26
C CYS A 180 -7.16 -1.29 -9.55
N HIS A 181 -6.95 -0.14 -10.20
CA HIS A 181 -7.59 0.17 -11.47
C HIS A 181 -7.21 -0.82 -12.58
N ASN A 182 -5.92 -1.16 -12.72
CA ASN A 182 -5.46 -2.14 -13.71
C ASN A 182 -6.02 -3.55 -13.44
N LEU A 183 -6.15 -3.96 -12.17
CA LEU A 183 -6.80 -5.21 -11.80
C LEU A 183 -8.25 -5.24 -12.28
N ILE A 184 -9.02 -4.18 -12.02
CA ILE A 184 -10.40 -4.09 -12.47
C ILE A 184 -10.46 -4.12 -13.99
N ARG A 185 -9.63 -3.34 -14.68
CA ARG A 185 -9.60 -3.30 -16.15
C ARG A 185 -9.27 -4.65 -16.79
N ASN A 186 -8.39 -5.44 -16.15
CA ASN A 186 -7.94 -6.73 -16.69
C ASN A 186 -8.87 -7.89 -16.33
N LEU A 187 -9.50 -7.83 -15.16
CA LEU A 187 -10.29 -8.94 -14.59
C LEU A 187 -11.79 -8.72 -14.66
N SER A 188 -12.24 -7.53 -15.09
CA SER A 188 -13.64 -7.22 -15.31
C SER A 188 -13.91 -6.87 -16.78
N HIS A 189 -15.15 -7.07 -17.20
CA HIS A 189 -15.64 -6.64 -18.52
C HIS A 189 -16.31 -5.26 -18.44
N LEU A 190 -16.01 -4.48 -17.40
CA LEU A 190 -16.62 -3.19 -17.14
C LEU A 190 -16.04 -2.13 -18.08
N LYS A 191 -16.87 -1.14 -18.42
CA LYS A 191 -16.38 0.07 -19.07
C LYS A 191 -15.52 0.89 -18.10
N PRO A 192 -14.60 1.74 -18.57
CA PRO A 192 -13.69 2.48 -17.70
C PRO A 192 -14.39 3.30 -16.61
N ASP A 193 -15.49 3.99 -16.96
CA ASP A 193 -16.32 4.76 -16.05
C ASP A 193 -16.95 3.89 -14.94
N GLN A 194 -17.42 2.69 -15.30
CA GLN A 194 -17.99 1.72 -14.36
C GLN A 194 -16.91 1.09 -13.47
N ALA A 195 -15.76 0.72 -14.06
CA ALA A 195 -14.62 0.17 -13.36
C ALA A 195 -14.14 1.11 -12.25
N PHE A 196 -14.06 2.40 -12.57
CA PHE A 196 -13.69 3.42 -11.59
C PHE A 196 -14.77 3.58 -10.50
N HIS A 197 -16.05 3.53 -10.86
CA HIS A 197 -17.12 3.59 -9.87
C HIS A 197 -17.06 2.40 -8.89
N GLU A 198 -16.79 1.19 -9.38
CA GLU A 198 -16.58 0.01 -8.54
C GLU A 198 -15.32 0.13 -7.66
N PHE A 199 -14.25 0.75 -8.17
CA PHE A 199 -13.08 1.07 -7.36
C PHE A 199 -13.43 2.00 -6.19
N LEU A 200 -14.24 3.04 -6.42
CA LEU A 200 -14.70 3.94 -5.37
C LEU A 200 -15.51 3.22 -4.28
N LYS A 201 -16.37 2.27 -4.65
CA LYS A 201 -17.10 1.43 -3.68
C LYS A 201 -16.13 0.64 -2.80
N VAL A 202 -15.10 0.01 -3.37
CA VAL A 202 -14.10 -0.75 -2.58
C VAL A 202 -13.32 0.17 -1.64
N LEU A 203 -12.92 1.35 -2.12
CA LEU A 203 -12.22 2.34 -1.32
C LEU A 203 -13.07 2.84 -0.15
N LEU A 204 -14.37 3.04 -0.36
CA LEU A 204 -15.32 3.35 0.70
C LEU A 204 -15.36 2.24 1.76
N VAL A 205 -15.47 0.97 1.36
CA VAL A 205 -15.45 -0.16 2.32
C VAL A 205 -14.18 -0.14 3.16
N LYS A 206 -13.02 0.15 2.53
CA LYS A 206 -11.75 0.30 3.25
C LYS A 206 -11.79 1.45 4.25
N LEU A 207 -12.24 2.63 3.83
CA LEU A 207 -12.31 3.81 4.71
C LEU A 207 -13.25 3.61 5.90
N GLN A 208 -14.39 2.92 5.69
CA GLN A 208 -15.32 2.55 6.76
C GLN A 208 -14.72 1.51 7.69
N ASP A 209 -14.06 0.47 7.15
CA ASP A 209 -13.42 -0.54 8.00
C ASP A 209 -12.28 0.06 8.85
N GLU A 210 -11.57 1.05 8.32
CA GLU A 210 -10.54 1.79 9.05
C GLU A 210 -11.06 2.64 10.21
N SER A 211 -12.36 3.01 10.23
CA SER A 211 -12.93 3.75 11.37
C SER A 211 -13.02 2.90 12.63
N LYS A 212 -12.84 1.58 12.52
CA LYS A 212 -12.69 0.66 13.65
C LYS A 212 -11.29 0.84 14.28
N THR A 213 -11.20 0.72 15.60
CA THR A 213 -9.90 0.81 16.30
C THR A 213 -9.08 -0.48 16.24
N SER A 214 -9.72 -1.61 15.96
CA SER A 214 -9.10 -2.94 15.83
C SER A 214 -9.99 -3.86 14.99
N ASP A 215 -9.50 -5.07 14.72
CA ASP A 215 -10.28 -6.13 14.07
C ASP A 215 -10.79 -5.77 12.67
N PHE A 216 -9.93 -5.09 11.90
CA PHE A 216 -10.15 -4.78 10.49
C PHE A 216 -10.67 -6.02 9.75
N GLU A 217 -11.77 -5.85 9.04
CA GLU A 217 -12.30 -6.88 8.16
C GLU A 217 -11.80 -6.67 6.72
N PHE A 218 -11.36 -5.48 6.33
CA PHE A 218 -10.76 -5.26 5.01
C PHE A 218 -9.36 -5.91 4.93
N GLN A 219 -9.34 -7.22 4.75
CA GLN A 219 -8.16 -8.07 4.61
C GLN A 219 -8.58 -9.45 4.11
N ILE A 220 -7.64 -10.26 3.65
CA ILE A 220 -7.86 -11.69 3.41
C ILE A 220 -7.69 -12.40 4.76
N LEU A 221 -8.79 -12.87 5.34
CA LEU A 221 -8.75 -13.55 6.64
C LEU A 221 -8.24 -14.98 6.50
N THR A 222 -7.81 -15.57 7.62
CA THR A 222 -7.42 -16.98 7.70
C THR A 222 -8.29 -17.73 8.68
N HIS A 223 -8.67 -18.97 8.36
CA HIS A 223 -9.56 -19.78 9.18
C HIS A 223 -8.95 -21.14 9.55
N GLY A 224 -9.45 -21.70 10.65
CA GLY A 224 -9.08 -23.05 11.11
C GLY A 224 -7.71 -23.15 11.77
N ALA A 225 -7.39 -24.35 12.26
CA ALA A 225 -6.10 -24.64 12.89
C ALA A 225 -4.94 -24.60 11.89
N SER A 226 -5.20 -24.82 10.59
CA SER A 226 -4.22 -24.75 9.51
C SER A 226 -3.91 -23.32 9.04
N LYS A 227 -4.67 -22.31 9.49
CA LYS A 227 -4.52 -20.90 9.10
C LYS A 227 -4.50 -20.66 7.60
N GLU A 228 -5.30 -21.44 6.88
CA GLU A 228 -5.49 -21.28 5.44
C GLU A 228 -6.20 -19.96 5.13
N PRO A 229 -5.84 -19.32 4.00
CA PRO A 229 -6.45 -18.08 3.58
C PRO A 229 -7.89 -18.39 3.15
N GLU A 230 -8.81 -17.49 3.49
CA GLU A 230 -10.17 -17.61 3.01
C GLU A 230 -10.18 -17.54 1.47
N SER A 231 -11.05 -18.32 0.84
CA SER A 231 -11.15 -18.29 -0.63
C SER A 231 -11.62 -16.91 -1.13
N PRO A 232 -11.30 -16.53 -2.39
CA PRO A 232 -11.79 -15.28 -2.97
C PRO A 232 -13.30 -15.08 -2.83
N ASN A 233 -14.09 -16.16 -2.89
CA ASN A 233 -15.54 -16.12 -2.70
C ASN A 233 -15.92 -15.65 -1.28
N VAL A 234 -15.23 -16.14 -0.26
CA VAL A 234 -15.51 -15.79 1.15
C VAL A 234 -15.09 -14.35 1.43
N THR A 235 -13.88 -13.95 1.01
CA THR A 235 -13.43 -12.55 1.07
C THR A 235 -14.46 -11.64 0.41
N ALA A 236 -14.82 -11.93 -0.84
CA ALA A 236 -15.70 -11.07 -1.62
C ALA A 236 -17.11 -10.97 -1.01
N GLN A 237 -17.68 -12.06 -0.49
CA GLN A 237 -18.98 -12.02 0.20
C GLN A 237 -18.95 -11.12 1.44
N ARG A 238 -17.89 -11.23 2.24
CA ARG A 238 -17.73 -10.42 3.45
C ARG A 238 -17.55 -8.93 3.12
N LEU A 239 -16.73 -8.60 2.13
CA LEU A 239 -16.53 -7.20 1.69
C LEU A 239 -17.83 -6.57 1.16
N ARG A 240 -18.63 -7.33 0.41
CA ARG A 240 -19.96 -6.92 -0.03
C ARG A 240 -20.93 -6.71 1.12
N GLN A 241 -20.84 -7.52 2.18
CA GLN A 241 -21.64 -7.30 3.39
C GLN A 241 -21.23 -6.00 4.11
N ILE A 242 -19.93 -5.72 4.21
CA ILE A 242 -19.45 -4.46 4.82
C ILE A 242 -19.90 -3.26 3.98
N TYR A 243 -19.87 -3.36 2.65
CA TYR A 243 -20.41 -2.33 1.77
C TYR A 243 -21.89 -2.05 2.03
N LYS A 244 -22.72 -3.09 2.16
CA LYS A 244 -24.15 -2.94 2.47
C LYS A 244 -24.35 -2.24 3.81
N LEU A 245 -23.63 -2.65 4.85
CA LEU A 245 -23.69 -1.99 6.16
C LEU A 245 -23.27 -0.51 6.08
N ALA A 246 -22.19 -0.20 5.36
CA ALA A 246 -21.73 1.17 5.16
C ALA A 246 -22.76 2.03 4.42
N ALA A 247 -23.44 1.46 3.43
CA ALA A 247 -24.53 2.14 2.71
C ALA A 247 -25.80 2.29 3.56
N GLU A 248 -26.08 1.37 4.49
CA GLU A 248 -27.21 1.48 5.42
C GLU A 248 -26.97 2.54 6.52
N GLU A 249 -25.73 2.65 7.00
CA GLU A 249 -25.34 3.58 8.07
C GLU A 249 -25.25 5.04 7.63
N ASP A 250 -24.98 5.29 6.34
CA ASP A 250 -24.80 6.64 5.79
C ASP A 250 -25.66 6.82 4.55
N SER A 251 -26.82 7.46 4.73
CA SER A 251 -27.78 7.72 3.66
C SER A 251 -27.20 8.57 2.53
N GLU A 252 -26.19 9.39 2.80
CA GLU A 252 -25.56 10.21 1.75
C GLU A 252 -24.59 9.39 0.90
N ILE A 253 -23.85 8.47 1.51
CA ILE A 253 -23.10 7.43 0.81
C ILE A 253 -24.05 6.56 -0.02
N ALA A 254 -25.15 6.10 0.56
CA ALA A 254 -26.18 5.34 -0.15
C ALA A 254 -26.66 6.11 -1.38
N ASP A 255 -26.86 7.41 -1.21
CA ASP A 255 -27.38 8.32 -2.23
C ASP A 255 -26.45 8.55 -3.42
N VAL A 256 -25.14 8.39 -3.21
CA VAL A 256 -24.07 8.51 -4.22
C VAL A 256 -23.95 7.23 -5.05
N PHE A 257 -24.11 6.08 -4.39
CA PHE A 257 -24.04 4.76 -5.03
C PHE A 257 -25.44 4.17 -5.31
N ARG A 258 -26.49 5.02 -5.27
CA ARG A 258 -27.92 4.66 -5.33
C ARG A 258 -28.26 3.93 -6.64
N GLN A 259 -28.27 2.60 -6.60
CA GLN A 259 -29.25 1.68 -7.22
C GLN A 259 -28.70 0.25 -7.18
N GLU A 260 -29.26 -0.60 -6.31
CA GLU A 260 -29.28 -2.10 -6.34
C GLU A 260 -27.99 -2.91 -6.60
N ASP A 261 -26.89 -2.27 -6.94
CA ASP A 261 -25.65 -2.92 -7.31
C ASP A 261 -24.74 -2.97 -6.09
N ASP A 262 -24.66 -4.17 -5.52
CA ASP A 262 -23.52 -4.63 -4.76
C ASP A 262 -22.19 -4.31 -5.50
N ILE A 263 -21.04 -4.62 -4.89
CA ILE A 263 -19.76 -4.46 -5.60
C ILE A 263 -19.76 -5.44 -6.80
N ALA A 264 -19.84 -4.89 -8.01
CA ALA A 264 -19.97 -5.58 -9.30
C ALA A 264 -18.62 -6.03 -9.88
N LEU A 265 -17.68 -6.35 -8.99
CA LEU A 265 -16.40 -6.95 -9.33
C LEU A 265 -16.49 -8.47 -9.20
N THR A 266 -15.68 -9.20 -9.97
CA THR A 266 -15.53 -10.64 -9.77
C THR A 266 -14.90 -10.92 -8.40
N ASN A 267 -15.17 -12.09 -7.81
CA ASN A 267 -14.65 -12.43 -6.48
C ASN A 267 -13.11 -12.43 -6.44
N ASP A 268 -12.48 -12.93 -7.50
CA ASP A 268 -11.02 -12.93 -7.64
C ASP A 268 -10.44 -11.51 -7.77
N CYS A 269 -11.11 -10.62 -8.51
CA CYS A 269 -10.69 -9.23 -8.64
C CYS A 269 -10.79 -8.51 -7.28
N LEU A 270 -11.91 -8.68 -6.58
CA LEU A 270 -12.12 -8.05 -5.28
C LEU A 270 -11.09 -8.54 -4.24
N ALA A 271 -10.82 -9.84 -4.18
CA ALA A 271 -9.82 -10.40 -3.28
C ALA A 271 -8.40 -9.87 -3.58
N GLN A 272 -8.03 -9.70 -4.86
CA GLN A 272 -6.74 -9.13 -5.24
C GLN A 272 -6.62 -7.65 -4.84
N ILE A 273 -7.68 -6.86 -5.04
CA ILE A 273 -7.70 -5.45 -4.58
C ILE A 273 -7.56 -5.36 -3.06
N VAL A 274 -8.23 -6.26 -2.32
CA VAL A 274 -8.05 -6.36 -0.87
C VAL A 274 -6.60 -6.67 -0.53
N GLY A 275 -5.97 -7.59 -1.26
CA GLY A 275 -4.55 -7.91 -1.15
C GLY A 275 -3.63 -6.68 -1.21
N GLU A 276 -3.88 -5.78 -2.16
CA GLU A 276 -3.11 -4.55 -2.36
C GLU A 276 -3.31 -3.52 -1.23
N LEU A 277 -4.54 -3.35 -0.74
CA LEU A 277 -4.87 -2.24 0.17
C LEU A 277 -4.90 -2.62 1.66
N GLN A 278 -5.02 -3.91 2.01
CA GLN A 278 -5.28 -4.36 3.38
C GLN A 278 -4.26 -3.91 4.43
N LYS A 279 -2.97 -3.76 4.07
CA LYS A 279 -1.89 -3.39 5.01
C LYS A 279 -1.86 -1.89 5.32
N HIS A 280 -2.37 -1.07 4.42
CA HIS A 280 -2.23 0.37 4.49
C HIS A 280 -3.42 1.02 5.20
N SER A 281 -3.18 2.15 5.86
CA SER A 281 -4.22 3.01 6.41
C SER A 281 -4.29 4.34 5.66
N PHE A 282 -5.44 4.64 5.08
CA PHE A 282 -5.75 5.99 4.62
C PHE A 282 -5.97 6.94 5.81
N GLN A 283 -6.64 6.55 6.89
CA GLN A 283 -6.89 7.45 8.01
C GLN A 283 -5.61 7.95 8.71
N GLN A 284 -4.60 7.08 8.86
CA GLN A 284 -3.32 7.46 9.45
C GLN A 284 -2.38 8.18 8.47
N THR A 285 -2.74 8.21 7.18
CA THR A 285 -1.93 8.88 6.16
C THR A 285 -2.25 10.37 6.16
N PRO A 286 -1.24 11.26 6.11
CA PRO A 286 -1.45 12.71 6.09
C PRO A 286 -2.39 13.17 4.96
N VAL A 287 -3.30 14.10 5.28
CA VAL A 287 -4.28 14.70 4.34
C VAL A 287 -3.61 15.21 3.07
N ASP A 288 -2.45 15.85 3.21
CA ASP A 288 -1.72 16.42 2.08
C ASP A 288 -1.23 15.36 1.09
N GLN A 289 -0.82 14.18 1.59
CA GLN A 289 -0.43 13.05 0.75
C GLN A 289 -1.65 12.43 0.04
N LYS A 290 -2.76 12.22 0.77
CA LYS A 290 -4.01 11.66 0.23
C LYS A 290 -4.59 12.55 -0.87
N GLY A 291 -4.76 13.84 -0.58
CA GLY A 291 -5.32 14.82 -1.50
C GLY A 291 -4.51 14.93 -2.80
N ARG A 292 -3.18 15.06 -2.70
CA ARG A 292 -2.31 15.12 -3.88
C ARG A 292 -2.33 13.82 -4.70
N ALA A 293 -2.33 12.66 -4.04
CA ALA A 293 -2.35 11.37 -4.71
C ALA A 293 -3.66 11.14 -5.47
N PHE A 294 -4.80 11.45 -4.84
CA PHE A 294 -6.11 11.31 -5.45
C PHE A 294 -6.25 12.25 -6.65
N GLU A 295 -5.93 13.53 -6.50
CA GLU A 295 -6.01 14.50 -7.60
C GLU A 295 -5.08 14.13 -8.78
N THR A 296 -3.89 13.59 -8.49
CA THR A 296 -2.96 13.09 -9.52
C THR A 296 -3.56 11.90 -10.28
N PHE A 297 -4.16 10.97 -9.55
CA PHE A 297 -4.80 9.81 -10.16
C PHE A 297 -5.98 10.20 -11.05
N ILE A 298 -6.86 11.10 -10.58
CA ILE A 298 -8.01 11.57 -11.38
C ILE A 298 -7.54 12.38 -12.60
N SER A 299 -6.69 13.38 -12.40
CA SER A 299 -6.27 14.31 -13.46
C SER A 299 -5.37 13.67 -14.53
N GLY A 300 -4.67 12.59 -14.16
CA GLY A 300 -3.79 11.84 -15.04
C GLY A 300 -4.47 10.64 -15.65
N ASP A 301 -4.67 9.61 -14.84
CA ASP A 301 -5.10 8.29 -15.29
C ASP A 301 -6.58 8.28 -15.71
N MET A 302 -7.45 9.01 -15.01
CA MET A 302 -8.91 8.95 -15.24
C MET A 302 -9.47 10.06 -16.15
N ARG A 303 -8.69 11.12 -16.41
CA ARG A 303 -9.15 12.28 -17.20
C ARG A 303 -9.70 11.90 -18.57
N GLN A 304 -9.07 10.95 -19.25
CA GLN A 304 -9.54 10.48 -20.57
C GLN A 304 -10.80 9.63 -20.47
N GLU A 305 -11.01 8.98 -19.33
CA GLU A 305 -12.10 8.04 -19.11
C GLU A 305 -13.42 8.76 -18.85
N PHE A 306 -13.40 9.86 -18.08
CA PHE A 306 -14.60 10.64 -17.79
C PHE A 306 -15.09 11.51 -18.94
N LYS A 307 -14.24 11.82 -19.92
CA LYS A 307 -14.54 12.78 -21.01
C LYS A 307 -15.02 14.16 -20.51
N GLU A 308 -14.67 14.51 -19.28
CA GLU A 308 -15.01 15.78 -18.64
C GLU A 308 -13.87 16.80 -18.78
N PHE A 309 -14.22 18.09 -18.82
CA PHE A 309 -13.23 19.16 -18.80
C PHE A 309 -12.81 19.45 -17.37
N MET A 310 -11.61 19.01 -17.00
CA MET A 310 -11.01 19.29 -15.68
C MET A 310 -10.12 20.54 -15.72
N THR A 311 -10.31 21.43 -14.75
CA THR A 311 -9.42 22.59 -14.54
C THR A 311 -8.00 22.11 -14.21
N PRO A 312 -6.96 22.58 -14.93
CA PRO A 312 -5.58 22.15 -14.66
C PRO A 312 -5.12 22.55 -13.25
N ARG A 313 -4.38 21.67 -12.56
CA ARG A 313 -3.89 21.90 -11.19
C ARG A 313 -3.21 23.26 -10.98
N PRO A 314 -2.29 23.72 -11.87
CA PRO A 314 -1.65 25.03 -11.68
C PRO A 314 -2.65 26.19 -11.65
N VAL A 315 -3.77 26.07 -12.37
CA VAL A 315 -4.83 27.09 -12.38
C VAL A 315 -5.63 27.03 -11.09
N VAL A 316 -6.00 25.83 -10.63
CA VAL A 316 -6.69 25.63 -9.35
C VAL A 316 -5.86 26.20 -8.20
N SER A 317 -4.59 25.82 -8.10
CA SER A 317 -3.69 26.28 -7.03
C SER A 317 -3.51 27.80 -7.07
N ALA A 318 -3.28 28.39 -8.25
CA ALA A 318 -3.15 29.85 -8.37
C ALA A 318 -4.41 30.59 -7.89
N ILE A 319 -5.60 30.09 -8.24
CA ILE A 319 -6.87 30.71 -7.82
C ILE A 319 -7.06 30.60 -6.30
N VAL A 320 -6.80 29.43 -5.72
CA VAL A 320 -6.93 29.21 -4.27
C VAL A 320 -5.92 30.06 -3.49
N GLU A 321 -4.67 30.12 -3.94
CA GLU A 321 -3.63 30.96 -3.34
C GLU A 321 -4.00 32.45 -3.39
N MET A 322 -4.55 32.93 -4.51
CA MET A 322 -5.03 34.31 -4.62
C MET A 322 -6.25 34.59 -3.73
N ALA A 323 -7.15 33.61 -3.60
CA ALA A 323 -8.31 33.72 -2.71
C ALA A 323 -7.91 33.68 -1.22
N ASN A 324 -6.83 32.96 -0.91
CA ASN A 324 -6.24 32.80 0.41
C ASN A 324 -7.28 32.50 1.52
N PRO A 325 -8.04 31.40 1.41
CA PRO A 325 -9.06 31.08 2.39
C PRO A 325 -8.46 30.75 3.75
N ASP A 326 -9.16 31.15 4.82
CA ASP A 326 -8.85 30.76 6.19
C ASP A 326 -9.85 29.74 6.75
N ARG A 327 -9.61 29.24 7.97
CA ARG A 327 -10.47 28.25 8.62
C ARG A 327 -11.91 28.69 8.88
N GLN A 328 -12.22 29.98 8.76
CA GLN A 328 -13.58 30.52 8.94
C GLN A 328 -14.29 30.74 7.60
N THR A 329 -13.54 30.76 6.51
CA THR A 329 -14.02 31.03 5.15
C THR A 329 -14.94 29.91 4.69
N LEU A 330 -16.15 30.27 4.21
CA LEU A 330 -17.06 29.35 3.53
C LEU A 330 -16.68 29.26 2.05
N ILE A 331 -16.46 28.05 1.55
CA ILE A 331 -16.14 27.77 0.15
C ILE A 331 -17.34 27.11 -0.53
N LEU A 332 -17.71 27.65 -1.68
CA LEU A 332 -18.79 27.14 -2.51
C LEU A 332 -18.27 26.95 -3.93
N ASP A 333 -18.35 25.71 -4.44
CA ASP A 333 -18.05 25.35 -5.81
C ASP A 333 -19.29 24.79 -6.51
N PRO A 334 -20.01 25.58 -7.32
CA PRO A 334 -21.27 25.18 -7.93
C PRO A 334 -21.14 24.22 -9.11
N CYS A 335 -19.90 23.95 -9.57
CA CYS A 335 -19.59 23.05 -10.69
C CYS A 335 -18.31 22.26 -10.35
N CYS A 336 -18.34 21.57 -9.21
CA CYS A 336 -17.13 21.12 -8.54
C CYS A 336 -16.37 20.01 -9.27
N GLY A 337 -17.00 19.32 -10.23
CA GLY A 337 -16.42 18.20 -10.95
C GLY A 337 -15.90 17.16 -9.96
N SER A 338 -14.61 16.83 -10.04
CA SER A 338 -13.95 15.90 -9.12
C SER A 338 -13.56 16.53 -7.76
N GLY A 339 -13.98 17.75 -7.47
CA GLY A 339 -13.71 18.46 -6.21
C GLY A 339 -12.34 19.15 -6.14
N ALA A 340 -11.70 19.45 -7.26
CA ALA A 340 -10.32 19.97 -7.26
C ALA A 340 -10.16 21.27 -6.45
N PHE A 341 -11.09 22.23 -6.57
CA PHE A 341 -11.06 23.46 -5.77
C PHE A 341 -11.33 23.20 -4.28
N LEU A 342 -12.24 22.29 -3.96
CA LEU A 342 -12.56 21.93 -2.57
C LEU A 342 -11.35 21.30 -1.88
N ILE A 343 -10.70 20.33 -2.55
CA ILE A 343 -9.49 19.66 -2.05
C ILE A 343 -8.35 20.67 -1.92
N ASN A 344 -8.08 21.51 -2.93
CA ASN A 344 -7.00 22.50 -2.84
C ASN A 344 -7.26 23.53 -1.73
N SER A 345 -8.51 23.94 -1.51
CA SER A 345 -8.88 24.83 -0.40
C SER A 345 -8.66 24.16 0.96
N LEU A 346 -9.01 22.88 1.10
CA LEU A 346 -8.72 22.09 2.29
C LEU A 346 -7.22 21.98 2.56
N LEU A 347 -6.42 21.69 1.52
CA LEU A 347 -4.96 21.59 1.63
C LEU A 347 -4.32 22.93 2.02
N HIS A 348 -4.80 24.04 1.45
CA HIS A 348 -4.34 25.39 1.78
C HIS A 348 -4.58 25.69 3.26
N VAL A 349 -5.82 25.53 3.72
CA VAL A 349 -6.20 25.81 5.12
C VAL A 349 -5.50 24.85 6.10
N ALA A 350 -5.36 23.57 5.74
CA ALA A 350 -4.61 22.60 6.54
C ALA A 350 -3.13 23.00 6.68
N GLY A 351 -2.51 23.52 5.61
CA GLY A 351 -1.14 24.05 5.63
C GLY A 351 -1.00 25.25 6.58
N GLU A 352 -1.90 26.21 6.50
CA GLU A 352 -1.94 27.39 7.38
C GLU A 352 -2.14 27.00 8.86
N ILE A 353 -3.06 26.07 9.14
CA ILE A 353 -3.28 25.54 10.50
C ILE A 353 -2.02 24.81 10.99
N GLY A 354 -1.40 23.98 10.15
CA GLY A 354 -0.21 23.20 10.49
C GLY A 354 1.02 24.07 10.78
N GLY A 355 1.15 25.22 10.12
CA GLY A 355 2.19 26.22 10.41
C GLY A 355 1.96 27.04 11.68
N GLY A 356 0.77 26.96 12.27
CA GLY A 356 0.37 27.68 13.47
C GLY A 356 0.88 27.08 14.79
N LYS A 357 0.65 27.79 15.90
CA LYS A 357 0.98 27.32 17.26
C LYS A 357 -0.15 26.47 17.86
N PHE A 358 -0.54 25.41 17.17
CA PHE A 358 -1.60 24.50 17.62
C PHE A 358 -1.05 23.15 18.05
N THR A 359 -1.71 22.53 19.03
CA THR A 359 -1.43 21.13 19.38
C THR A 359 -1.92 20.21 18.26
N PRO A 360 -1.34 19.00 18.10
CA PRO A 360 -1.80 18.04 17.08
C PRO A 360 -3.31 17.77 17.13
N ARG A 361 -3.88 17.66 18.33
CA ARG A 361 -5.33 17.46 18.52
C ARG A 361 -6.16 18.65 18.02
N GLN A 362 -5.67 19.88 18.21
CA GLN A 362 -6.34 21.08 17.69
C GLN A 362 -6.22 21.16 16.18
N ILE A 363 -5.06 20.83 15.62
CA ILE A 363 -4.84 20.78 14.16
C ILE A 363 -5.86 19.84 13.52
N SER A 364 -5.91 18.58 14.00
CA SER A 364 -6.87 17.59 13.49
C SER A 364 -8.31 18.06 13.63
N LYS A 365 -8.69 18.65 14.77
CA LYS A 365 -10.04 19.18 14.96
C LYS A 365 -10.36 20.33 14.00
N TYR A 366 -9.46 21.27 13.78
CA TYR A 366 -9.72 22.42 12.91
C TYR A 366 -9.79 22.03 11.43
N ILE A 367 -8.97 21.06 11.01
CA ILE A 367 -9.06 20.50 9.66
C ILE A 367 -10.42 19.81 9.48
N PHE A 368 -10.83 19.00 10.46
CA PHE A 368 -12.13 18.34 10.47
C PHE A 368 -13.29 19.36 10.42
N ASP A 369 -13.31 20.34 11.32
CA ASP A 369 -14.38 21.35 11.39
C ASP A 369 -14.46 22.16 10.08
N PHE A 370 -13.32 22.47 9.44
CA PHE A 370 -13.31 23.15 8.14
C PHE A 370 -13.84 22.25 7.02
N ALA A 371 -13.36 21.00 6.93
CA ALA A 371 -13.81 20.06 5.91
C ALA A 371 -15.32 19.79 6.00
N HIS A 372 -15.83 19.65 7.23
CA HIS A 372 -17.23 19.37 7.51
C HIS A 372 -18.14 20.59 7.30
N ASP A 373 -17.81 21.75 7.88
CA ASP A 373 -18.76 22.88 7.95
C ASP A 373 -18.59 23.92 6.83
N LYS A 374 -17.44 23.94 6.14
CA LYS A 374 -17.03 25.08 5.30
C LYS A 374 -16.88 24.76 3.82
N LEU A 375 -16.94 23.51 3.40
CA LEU A 375 -16.73 23.13 2.00
C LEU A 375 -18.04 22.63 1.40
N TRP A 376 -18.52 23.30 0.35
CA TRP A 376 -19.75 22.95 -0.35
C TRP A 376 -19.50 22.84 -1.86
N GLY A 377 -19.79 21.69 -2.43
CA GLY A 377 -19.74 21.39 -3.85
C GLY A 377 -21.12 21.12 -4.41
N PHE A 378 -21.31 21.43 -5.69
CA PHE A 378 -22.47 20.98 -6.46
C PHE A 378 -21.98 20.57 -7.84
N ASP A 379 -22.55 19.50 -8.39
CA ASP A 379 -22.30 19.13 -9.78
C ASP A 379 -23.54 18.45 -10.38
N ALA A 380 -23.77 18.67 -11.68
CA ALA A 380 -24.87 18.03 -12.38
C ALA A 380 -24.56 16.55 -12.68
N SER A 381 -23.28 16.20 -12.82
CA SER A 381 -22.82 14.83 -13.03
C SER A 381 -22.74 14.08 -11.71
N LYS A 382 -23.66 13.14 -11.50
CA LYS A 382 -23.66 12.24 -10.33
C LYS A 382 -22.32 11.51 -10.17
N GLN A 383 -21.69 11.13 -11.29
CA GLN A 383 -20.41 10.45 -11.27
C GLN A 383 -19.31 11.37 -10.72
N MET A 384 -19.26 12.63 -11.15
CA MET A 384 -18.28 13.59 -10.66
C MET A 384 -18.53 13.97 -9.21
N ALA A 385 -19.79 14.19 -8.82
CA ALA A 385 -20.18 14.38 -7.43
C ALA A 385 -19.73 13.19 -6.54
N SER A 386 -19.82 11.95 -7.05
CA SER A 386 -19.32 10.74 -6.35
C SER A 386 -17.79 10.79 -6.15
N VAL A 387 -17.06 11.19 -7.19
CA VAL A 387 -15.59 11.32 -7.14
C VAL A 387 -15.19 12.37 -6.10
N ALA A 388 -15.79 13.55 -6.18
CA ALA A 388 -15.53 14.65 -5.26
C ALA A 388 -15.86 14.25 -3.82
N ARG A 389 -17.01 13.61 -3.58
CA ARG A 389 -17.39 13.17 -2.24
C ARG A 389 -16.42 12.14 -1.65
N ILE A 390 -16.03 11.12 -2.40
CA ILE A 390 -15.03 10.14 -1.90
C ILE A 390 -13.69 10.81 -1.65
N ALA A 391 -13.29 11.77 -2.49
CA ALA A 391 -12.09 12.57 -2.23
C ALA A 391 -12.20 13.32 -0.90
N MET A 392 -13.36 13.91 -0.60
CA MET A 392 -13.58 14.63 0.66
C MET A 392 -13.61 13.69 1.88
N ILE A 393 -14.24 12.51 1.77
CA ILE A 393 -14.24 11.50 2.84
C ILE A 393 -12.81 11.02 3.13
N MET A 394 -12.02 10.75 2.08
CA MET A 394 -10.64 10.31 2.21
C MET A 394 -9.76 11.35 2.93
N ASN A 395 -10.05 12.65 2.77
CA ASN A 395 -9.28 13.76 3.32
C ASN A 395 -9.79 14.23 4.71
N ASP A 396 -10.29 13.30 5.52
CA ASP A 396 -10.70 13.50 6.92
C ASP A 396 -11.97 14.33 7.12
N ASP A 397 -13.02 13.84 6.45
CA ASP A 397 -14.44 14.02 6.79
C ASP A 397 -15.20 15.21 6.21
N GLY A 398 -14.89 15.62 4.97
CA GLY A 398 -15.82 16.46 4.20
C GLY A 398 -17.07 15.71 3.73
N ARG A 399 -17.70 14.90 4.60
CA ARG A 399 -18.83 14.01 4.29
C ARG A 399 -20.03 14.75 3.68
N ALA A 400 -20.27 16.00 4.07
CA ALA A 400 -21.64 16.46 4.15
C ALA A 400 -22.20 17.22 2.93
N HIS A 401 -21.39 17.71 2.00
CA HIS A 401 -21.87 18.82 1.13
C HIS A 401 -21.40 18.79 -0.33
N VAL A 402 -21.36 17.64 -1.01
CA VAL A 402 -21.14 17.57 -2.47
C VAL A 402 -22.28 16.91 -3.24
#